data_AF-A0AA96QFX5-F1
#
_entry.id   AF-A0AA96QFX5-F1
#
_cell.length_a   1.000
_cell.length_b   1.000
_cell.length_c   1.000
_cell.angle_alpha   90.00
_cell.angle_beta   90.00
_cell.angle_gamma   90.00
#
_symmetry.space_group_name_H-M   'P 1'
#
loop_
_entity.id
_entity.type
_entity.pdbx_description
1 polymer ?
#
loop_
_entity_poly.entity_id
_entity_poly.type
_entity_poly.pdbx_seq_one_letter_code
_entity_poly.pdbx_strand_id
1 'polypeptide(L)'
;MATRSLIGILDADGNTFRARYCHLNGDPAQQLPALGQALHKHHDGDVAQLATSLMKYDWTFLAANDATAEIADPSVRDPHLPDHLQPVSGVGYRHTTIPDGTPPITGAVDGDAAGMIAWLYFLVDHQVRVYRGGDSRWKPFGRFTAVDLNHLHLADLTTRQVVADA
;
A
#
# COMPACT_ATOMS: atom_id res chain seq x y z
N MET A 1 -14.10 0.56 10.84
CA MET A 1 -13.33 -0.70 10.93
C MET A 1 -11.99 -0.47 10.27
N ALA A 2 -10.91 -1.07 10.78
CA ALA A 2 -9.63 -1.04 10.08
C ALA A 2 -9.76 -1.82 8.77
N THR A 3 -9.51 -1.14 7.66
CA THR A 3 -9.54 -1.74 6.33
C THR A 3 -8.16 -2.32 6.02
N ARG A 4 -8.10 -3.62 5.69
CA ARG A 4 -6.87 -4.33 5.34
C ARG A 4 -6.64 -4.32 3.84
N SER A 5 -5.40 -4.23 3.42
CA SER A 5 -5.01 -4.29 2.01
C SER A 5 -3.80 -5.20 1.78
N LEU A 6 -3.60 -5.56 0.51
CA LEU A 6 -2.33 -6.09 0.03
C LEU A 6 -1.65 -5.04 -0.86
N ILE A 7 -0.35 -4.88 -0.70
CA ILE A 7 0.46 -3.94 -1.47
C ILE A 7 1.61 -4.71 -2.09
N GLY A 8 1.81 -4.58 -3.40
CA GLY A 8 2.84 -5.37 -4.07
C GLY A 8 3.01 -5.04 -5.52
N ILE A 9 3.35 -6.06 -6.30
CA ILE A 9 3.63 -5.97 -7.73
C ILE A 9 2.76 -6.96 -8.51
N LEU A 10 2.38 -6.56 -9.72
CA LEU A 10 1.83 -7.48 -10.72
C LEU A 10 2.99 -8.05 -11.53
N ASP A 11 2.94 -9.35 -11.79
CA ASP A 11 3.87 -10.01 -12.68
C ASP A 11 3.53 -9.66 -14.15
N ALA A 12 4.42 -10.06 -15.08
CA ALA A 12 4.38 -9.63 -16.48
C ALA A 12 3.13 -10.10 -17.24
N ASP A 13 2.42 -11.12 -16.74
CA ASP A 13 1.14 -11.57 -17.27
C ASP A 13 -0.02 -10.59 -16.98
N GLY A 14 0.22 -9.60 -16.12
CA GLY A 14 -0.76 -8.61 -15.70
C GLY A 14 -1.89 -9.17 -14.84
N ASN A 15 -1.78 -10.43 -14.40
CA ASN A 15 -2.81 -11.15 -13.66
C ASN A 15 -2.31 -11.66 -12.30
N THR A 16 -1.15 -12.31 -12.27
CA THR A 16 -0.58 -12.85 -11.05
C THR A 16 0.16 -11.77 -10.28
N PHE A 17 0.14 -11.86 -8.95
CA PHE A 17 0.76 -10.87 -8.09
C PHE A 17 1.58 -11.51 -6.98
N ARG A 18 2.52 -10.71 -6.47
CA ARG A 18 3.25 -10.91 -5.21
C ARG A 18 3.03 -9.68 -4.33
N ALA A 19 2.57 -9.87 -3.11
CA ALA A 19 2.20 -8.76 -2.24
C ALA A 19 2.50 -8.98 -0.77
N ARG A 20 2.60 -7.86 -0.05
CA ARG A 20 2.75 -7.76 1.39
C ARG A 20 1.46 -7.29 2.02
N TYR A 21 1.25 -7.73 3.25
CA TYR A 21 0.09 -7.35 4.02
C TYR A 21 0.22 -5.90 4.50
N CYS A 22 -0.87 -5.15 4.47
CA CYS A 22 -0.99 -3.85 5.13
C CYS A 22 -2.19 -3.91 6.08
N HIS A 23 -1.93 -3.89 7.39
CA HIS A 23 -2.94 -4.24 8.41
C HIS A 23 -4.02 -3.18 8.58
N LEU A 24 -3.67 -1.91 8.44
CA LEU A 24 -4.52 -0.76 8.71
C LEU A 24 -4.52 0.19 7.50
N ASN A 25 -5.50 1.09 7.47
CA ASN A 25 -5.54 2.22 6.54
C ASN A 25 -5.51 1.81 5.05
N GLY A 26 -6.04 0.62 4.76
CA GLY A 26 -6.01 0.04 3.42
C GLY A 26 -7.01 0.64 2.44
N ASP A 27 -7.84 1.61 2.83
CA ASP A 27 -8.74 2.29 1.89
C ASP A 27 -7.98 3.27 0.97
N PRO A 28 -8.46 3.54 -0.26
CA PRO A 28 -7.73 4.36 -1.21
C PRO A 28 -7.48 5.80 -0.76
N ALA A 29 -8.36 6.35 0.09
CA ALA A 29 -8.25 7.72 0.58
C ALA A 29 -7.05 7.89 1.53
N GLN A 30 -6.60 6.82 2.18
CA GLN A 30 -5.40 6.82 3.02
C GLN A 30 -4.18 6.22 2.30
N GLN A 31 -4.38 5.10 1.60
CA GLN A 31 -3.28 4.34 1.02
C GLN A 31 -2.63 5.05 -0.18
N LEU A 32 -3.42 5.66 -1.08
CA LEU A 32 -2.87 6.30 -2.28
C LEU A 32 -2.07 7.57 -1.95
N PRO A 33 -2.51 8.46 -1.04
CA PRO A 33 -1.67 9.57 -0.60
C PRO A 33 -0.37 9.10 0.07
N ALA A 34 -0.42 8.06 0.90
CA ALA A 34 0.78 7.51 1.53
C ALA A 34 1.77 6.94 0.50
N LEU A 35 1.27 6.22 -0.51
CA LEU A 35 2.09 5.74 -1.63
C LEU A 35 2.66 6.88 -2.46
N GLY A 36 1.88 7.94 -2.74
CA GLY A 36 2.36 9.12 -3.44
C GLY A 36 3.47 9.85 -2.69
N GLN A 37 3.32 10.01 -1.37
CA GLN A 37 4.37 10.60 -0.53
C GLN A 37 5.63 9.75 -0.52
N ALA A 38 5.51 8.44 -0.30
CA ALA A 38 6.65 7.52 -0.36
C ALA A 38 7.36 7.61 -1.72
N LEU A 39 6.60 7.60 -2.81
CA LEU A 39 7.12 7.62 -4.17
C LEU A 39 7.88 8.92 -4.48
N HIS A 40 7.26 10.08 -4.26
CA HIS A 40 7.81 11.35 -4.74
C HIS A 40 8.81 12.00 -3.79
N LYS A 41 8.65 11.79 -2.48
CA LYS A 41 9.54 12.43 -1.49
C LYS A 41 10.73 11.58 -1.11
N HIS A 42 10.64 10.26 -1.28
CA HIS A 42 11.65 9.34 -0.73
C HIS A 42 12.19 8.34 -1.74
N HIS A 43 11.58 8.23 -2.92
CA HIS A 43 12.02 7.33 -3.99
C HIS A 43 12.14 8.06 -5.32
N ASP A 44 12.17 9.40 -5.35
CA ASP A 44 12.38 10.24 -6.54
C ASP A 44 11.48 9.91 -7.75
N GLY A 45 10.27 9.40 -7.51
CA GLY A 45 9.35 8.96 -8.56
C GLY A 45 9.64 7.56 -9.13
N ASP A 46 10.64 6.84 -8.60
CA ASP A 46 11.00 5.49 -8.99
C ASP A 46 10.07 4.45 -8.34
N VAL A 47 9.09 4.02 -9.13
CA VAL A 47 8.10 2.99 -8.76
C VAL A 47 8.77 1.64 -8.47
N ALA A 48 9.84 1.28 -9.17
CA ALA A 48 10.53 0.00 -8.99
C ALA A 48 11.32 -0.02 -7.68
N GLN A 49 11.96 1.09 -7.33
CA GLN A 49 12.64 1.24 -6.04
C GLN A 49 11.64 1.21 -4.88
N LEU A 50 10.51 1.92 -5.00
CA LEU A 50 9.44 1.88 -3.99
C LEU A 50 8.88 0.47 -3.83
N ALA A 51 8.62 -0.24 -4.94
CA ALA A 51 8.15 -1.62 -4.91
C ALA A 51 9.15 -2.53 -4.18
N THR A 52 10.44 -2.38 -4.46
CA THR A 52 11.51 -3.13 -3.78
C THR A 52 11.50 -2.88 -2.27
N SER A 53 11.28 -1.64 -1.82
CA SER A 53 11.16 -1.31 -0.40
C SER A 53 9.91 -1.92 0.24
N LEU A 54 8.75 -1.78 -0.42
CA LEU A 54 7.46 -2.30 0.07
C LEU A 54 7.49 -3.83 0.21
N MET A 55 8.17 -4.54 -0.68
CA MET A 55 8.22 -6.01 -0.70
C MET A 55 9.11 -6.63 0.39
N LYS A 56 9.80 -5.84 1.21
CA LYS A 56 10.67 -6.37 2.28
C LYS A 56 9.88 -6.83 3.51
N TYR A 57 8.77 -6.16 3.83
CA TYR A 57 8.07 -6.32 5.10
C TYR A 57 6.57 -6.38 4.92
N ASP A 58 5.88 -6.96 5.90
CA ASP A 58 4.48 -6.66 6.11
C ASP A 58 4.35 -5.37 6.93
N TRP A 59 3.33 -4.58 6.58
CA TRP A 59 3.14 -3.21 7.02
C TRP A 59 1.97 -3.14 7.97
N THR A 60 2.14 -2.42 9.07
CA THR A 60 0.98 -2.04 9.87
C THR A 60 0.20 -0.95 9.14
N PHE A 61 0.89 0.07 8.64
CA PHE A 61 0.36 1.12 7.77
C PHE A 61 1.52 1.83 7.04
N LEU A 62 1.20 2.46 5.91
CA LEU A 62 2.13 3.36 5.22
C LEU A 62 1.99 4.78 5.74
N ALA A 63 3.11 5.42 6.06
CA ALA A 63 3.19 6.78 6.61
C ALA A 63 4.63 7.31 6.47
N ALA A 64 5.05 7.58 5.23
CA ALA A 64 6.44 7.85 4.90
C ALA A 64 7.05 9.06 5.64
N ASN A 65 6.30 10.15 5.80
CA ASN A 65 6.80 11.35 6.50
C ASN A 65 7.04 11.05 7.99
N ASP A 66 6.05 10.47 8.67
CA ASP A 66 6.09 10.20 10.12
C ASP A 66 7.23 9.23 10.45
N ALA A 67 7.35 8.13 9.70
CA ALA A 67 8.40 7.14 9.93
C ALA A 67 9.82 7.70 9.68
N THR A 68 9.96 8.64 8.75
CA THR A 68 11.25 9.29 8.48
C THR A 68 11.63 10.25 9.62
N ALA A 69 10.65 10.96 10.20
CA ALA A 69 10.90 11.86 11.33
C ALA A 69 11.41 11.09 12.57
N GLU A 70 10.85 9.92 12.87
CA GLU A 70 11.32 9.08 13.99
C GLU A 70 12.73 8.51 13.77
N ILE A 71 13.11 8.17 12.53
CA ILE A 71 14.45 7.64 12.26
C ILE A 71 15.51 8.75 12.32
N ALA A 72 15.15 9.95 11.88
CA ALA A 72 16.04 11.12 11.97
C ALA A 72 16.31 11.54 13.42
N ASP A 73 15.35 11.29 14.32
CA ASP A 73 15.50 11.52 15.75
C ASP A 73 15.47 10.20 16.54
N PRO A 74 16.65 9.58 16.81
CA PRO A 74 16.71 8.30 17.49
C PRO A 74 16.21 8.34 18.95
N SER A 75 15.90 9.53 19.49
CA SER A 75 15.33 9.71 20.82
C SER A 75 13.81 9.84 20.82
N VAL A 76 13.20 10.08 19.65
CA VAL A 76 11.76 10.31 19.50
C VAL A 76 11.16 9.12 18.78
N ARG A 77 10.83 8.10 19.57
CA ARG A 77 9.78 7.16 19.22
C ARG A 77 8.49 7.67 19.85
N ASP A 78 7.38 7.69 19.11
CA ASP A 78 6.09 8.00 19.72
C ASP A 78 5.79 6.97 20.82
N PRO A 79 5.69 7.38 22.10
CA PRO A 79 5.46 6.46 23.23
C PRO A 79 4.06 5.81 23.18
N HIS A 80 3.16 6.31 22.32
CA HIS A 80 1.86 5.73 22.07
C HIS A 80 1.88 4.69 20.94
N LEU A 81 2.97 4.57 20.18
CA LEU A 81 3.10 3.50 19.19
C LEU A 81 3.39 2.16 19.89
N PRO A 82 2.63 1.11 19.56
CA PRO A 82 2.90 -0.23 20.08
C PRO A 82 4.31 -0.74 19.76
N ASP A 83 4.87 -1.56 20.64
CA ASP A 83 6.22 -2.17 20.50
C ASP A 83 6.39 -3.11 19.31
N HIS A 84 5.28 -3.56 18.73
CA HIS A 84 5.31 -4.36 17.51
C HIS A 84 5.42 -3.52 16.22
N LEU A 85 5.58 -2.19 16.34
CA LEU A 85 5.77 -1.28 15.22
C LEU A 85 7.20 -0.79 15.18
N GLN A 86 7.79 -0.84 13.98
CA GLN A 86 9.10 -0.27 13.75
C GLN A 86 9.07 0.62 12.50
N PRO A 87 9.57 1.86 12.57
CA PRO A 87 9.63 2.74 11.42
C PRO A 87 10.60 2.18 10.37
N VAL A 88 10.22 2.32 9.10
CA VAL A 88 11.07 2.10 7.93
C VAL A 88 11.09 3.39 7.12
N SER A 89 12.29 3.95 6.99
CA SER A 89 12.52 5.26 6.39
C SER A 89 11.88 5.36 5.01
N GLY A 90 11.18 6.47 4.77
CA GLY A 90 10.56 6.79 3.50
C GLY A 90 9.35 5.93 3.09
N VAL A 91 8.85 5.04 3.96
CA VAL A 91 7.72 4.14 3.63
C VAL A 91 6.62 4.16 4.70
N GLY A 92 6.94 3.77 5.94
CA GLY A 92 5.92 3.61 6.99
C GLY A 92 6.38 2.69 8.11
N TYR A 93 5.43 2.02 8.76
CA TYR A 93 5.70 1.19 9.95
C TYR A 93 5.50 -0.28 9.63
N ARG A 94 6.57 -1.06 9.80
CA ARG A 94 6.52 -2.52 9.64
C ARG A 94 5.97 -3.20 10.88
N HIS A 95 5.37 -4.36 10.69
CA HIS A 95 4.87 -5.21 11.76
C HIS A 95 5.97 -6.19 12.21
N THR A 96 6.56 -5.99 13.39
CA THR A 96 7.77 -6.72 13.82
C THR A 96 7.51 -8.10 14.39
N THR A 97 6.25 -8.45 14.68
CA THR A 97 5.90 -9.81 15.13
C THR A 97 5.72 -10.79 13.98
N ILE A 98 5.75 -10.31 12.73
CA ILE A 98 5.87 -11.17 11.56
C ILE A 98 7.37 -11.35 11.27
N PRO A 99 7.89 -12.60 11.22
CA PRO A 99 9.30 -12.83 10.97
C PRO A 99 9.77 -12.22 9.64
N ASP A 100 10.95 -11.61 9.68
CA ASP A 100 11.65 -11.19 8.47
C ASP A 100 11.89 -12.41 7.57
N GLY A 101 11.64 -12.26 6.27
CA GLY A 101 11.79 -13.34 5.29
C GLY A 101 10.56 -14.24 5.12
N THR A 102 9.44 -13.94 5.80
CA THR A 102 8.12 -14.47 5.41
C THR A 102 7.94 -14.29 3.89
N PRO A 103 7.53 -15.31 3.12
CA PRO A 103 7.30 -15.15 1.69
C PRO A 103 6.16 -14.15 1.42
N PRO A 104 6.22 -13.36 0.33
CA PRO A 104 5.08 -12.57 -0.10
C PRO A 104 3.87 -13.46 -0.39
N ILE A 105 2.68 -12.92 -0.18
CA ILE A 105 1.42 -13.54 -0.58
C ILE A 105 1.36 -13.53 -2.11
N THR A 106 1.05 -14.69 -2.69
CA THR A 106 0.80 -14.84 -4.12
C THR A 106 -0.68 -15.01 -4.40
N GLY A 107 -1.13 -14.54 -5.56
CA GLY A 107 -2.51 -14.69 -5.99
C GLY A 107 -2.71 -14.19 -7.42
N ALA A 108 -3.97 -14.09 -7.82
CA ALA A 108 -4.36 -13.58 -9.12
C ALA A 108 -5.52 -12.58 -9.00
N VAL A 109 -5.51 -11.53 -9.81
CA VAL A 109 -6.57 -10.51 -9.80
C VAL A 109 -7.87 -10.98 -10.46
N ASP A 110 -7.83 -12.03 -11.27
CA ASP A 110 -9.04 -12.71 -11.77
C ASP A 110 -9.58 -13.79 -10.82
N GLY A 111 -8.84 -14.07 -9.74
CA GLY A 111 -9.20 -15.03 -8.71
C GLY A 111 -10.17 -14.48 -7.65
N ASP A 112 -10.43 -15.32 -6.65
CA ASP A 112 -11.37 -15.00 -5.59
C ASP A 112 -10.83 -13.91 -4.66
N ALA A 113 -11.73 -13.04 -4.21
CA ALA A 113 -11.39 -12.05 -3.20
C ALA A 113 -11.14 -12.74 -1.85
N ALA A 114 -9.96 -12.53 -1.26
CA ALA A 114 -9.63 -13.08 0.05
C ALA A 114 -10.44 -12.33 1.12
N GLY A 115 -11.38 -13.00 1.79
CA GLY A 115 -12.46 -12.38 2.58
C GLY A 115 -12.07 -11.45 3.73
N MET A 116 -10.79 -11.36 4.12
CA MET A 116 -10.30 -10.38 5.10
C MET A 116 -9.55 -9.18 4.48
N ILE A 117 -9.30 -9.19 3.17
CA ILE A 117 -8.61 -8.15 2.41
C ILE A 117 -9.65 -7.38 1.60
N ALA A 118 -9.72 -6.07 1.82
CA ALA A 118 -10.68 -5.23 1.10
C ALA A 118 -10.10 -4.60 -0.16
N TRP A 119 -8.77 -4.42 -0.23
CA TRP A 119 -8.11 -3.69 -1.31
C TRP A 119 -6.79 -4.31 -1.73
N LEU A 120 -6.46 -4.18 -3.01
CA LEU A 120 -5.16 -4.51 -3.58
C LEU A 120 -4.56 -3.25 -4.21
N TYR A 121 -3.25 -3.04 -4.01
CA TYR A 121 -2.47 -1.95 -4.60
C TYR A 121 -1.24 -2.55 -5.28
N PHE A 122 -1.18 -2.46 -6.60
CA PHE A 122 -0.07 -3.02 -7.36
C PHE A 122 0.71 -1.96 -8.10
N LEU A 123 2.00 -1.88 -7.75
CA LEU A 123 3.00 -1.10 -8.45
C LEU A 123 3.39 -1.87 -9.70
N VAL A 124 3.14 -1.28 -10.86
CA VAL A 124 3.43 -1.87 -12.17
C VAL A 124 3.80 -0.76 -13.14
N ASP A 125 4.95 -0.92 -13.81
CA ASP A 125 5.54 0.11 -14.66
C ASP A 125 5.64 1.46 -13.91
N HIS A 126 4.98 2.50 -14.43
CA HIS A 126 4.90 3.83 -13.84
C HIS A 126 3.53 4.12 -13.19
N GLN A 127 2.84 3.08 -12.71
CA GLN A 127 1.46 3.17 -12.22
C GLN A 127 1.21 2.37 -10.95
N VAL A 128 0.16 2.76 -10.22
CA VAL A 128 -0.51 1.96 -9.20
C VAL A 128 -1.87 1.54 -9.72
N ARG A 129 -2.10 0.23 -9.80
CA ARG A 129 -3.41 -0.37 -10.09
C ARG A 129 -4.08 -0.76 -8.79
N VAL A 130 -5.35 -0.36 -8.65
CA VAL A 130 -6.13 -0.58 -7.44
C VAL A 130 -7.31 -1.48 -7.74
N TYR A 131 -7.53 -2.46 -6.88
CA TYR A 131 -8.66 -3.38 -6.94
C TYR A 131 -9.39 -3.39 -5.60
N ARG A 132 -10.72 -3.52 -5.64
CA ARG A 132 -11.58 -3.69 -4.47
C ARG A 132 -12.04 -5.14 -4.40
N GLY A 133 -12.10 -5.70 -3.19
CA GLY A 133 -12.79 -6.98 -2.96
C GLY A 133 -14.28 -6.82 -3.22
N GLY A 134 -14.84 -7.60 -4.16
CA GLY A 134 -16.28 -7.74 -4.37
C GLY A 134 -16.84 -9.00 -3.70
N ASP A 135 -18.11 -9.32 -3.98
CA ASP A 135 -18.84 -10.46 -3.39
C ASP A 135 -18.22 -11.84 -3.67
N SER A 136 -17.27 -11.92 -4.60
CA SER A 136 -16.54 -13.15 -4.93
C SER A 136 -15.21 -12.93 -5.63
N ARG A 137 -15.03 -11.82 -6.37
CA ARG A 137 -13.82 -11.53 -7.15
C ARG A 137 -13.28 -10.12 -6.91
N TRP A 138 -12.01 -9.91 -7.26
CA TRP A 138 -11.43 -8.57 -7.32
C TRP A 138 -12.04 -7.75 -8.46
N LYS A 139 -12.45 -6.52 -8.15
CA LYS A 139 -12.99 -5.58 -9.13
C LYS A 139 -12.00 -4.44 -9.34
N PRO A 140 -11.64 -4.08 -10.58
CA PRO A 140 -10.81 -2.90 -10.84
C PRO A 140 -11.47 -1.65 -10.27
N PHE A 141 -10.73 -0.88 -9.49
CA PHE A 141 -11.17 0.39 -8.93
C PHE A 141 -10.57 1.58 -9.68
N GLY A 142 -9.27 1.52 -9.97
CA GLY A 142 -8.59 2.63 -10.63
C GLY A 142 -7.17 2.32 -11.05
N ARG A 143 -6.66 3.17 -11.95
CA ARG A 143 -5.26 3.20 -12.35
C ARG A 143 -4.76 4.62 -12.14
N PHE A 144 -3.63 4.75 -11.47
CA PHE A 144 -3.05 6.04 -11.09
C PHE A 144 -1.60 6.02 -11.53
N THR A 145 -1.23 6.92 -12.42
CA THR A 145 0.18 7.11 -12.78
C THR A 145 0.96 7.64 -11.59
N ALA A 146 2.29 7.48 -11.62
CA ALA A 146 3.17 8.14 -10.66
C ALA A 146 2.84 9.64 -10.54
N VAL A 147 2.59 10.32 -11.66
CA VAL A 147 2.19 11.74 -11.69
C VAL A 147 0.86 11.98 -10.97
N ASP A 148 -0.16 11.15 -11.23
CA ASP A 148 -1.47 11.27 -10.57
C ASP A 148 -1.35 11.20 -9.04
N LEU A 149 -0.48 10.32 -8.53
CA LEU A 149 -0.24 10.15 -7.09
C LEU A 149 0.35 11.41 -6.42
N ASN A 150 1.01 12.30 -7.18
CA ASN A 150 1.55 13.55 -6.65
C ASN A 150 0.47 14.64 -6.47
N HIS A 151 -0.63 14.52 -7.22
CA HIS A 151 -1.68 15.54 -7.33
C HIS A 151 -3.05 15.05 -6.83
N LEU A 152 -3.09 13.86 -6.25
CA LEU A 152 -4.31 13.20 -5.85
C LEU A 152 -4.98 13.95 -4.68
N HIS A 153 -6.11 14.61 -4.96
CA HIS A 153 -6.96 15.18 -3.93
C HIS A 153 -7.97 14.14 -3.44
N LEU A 154 -8.21 14.12 -2.13
CA LEU A 154 -9.19 13.22 -1.48
C LEU A 154 -10.58 13.25 -2.16
N ALA A 155 -10.99 14.42 -2.66
CA ALA A 155 -12.27 14.61 -3.36
C ALA A 155 -12.39 13.81 -4.66
N ASP A 156 -11.27 13.57 -5.35
CA ASP A 156 -11.24 12.81 -6.61
C ASP A 156 -11.46 11.32 -6.39
N LEU A 157 -11.15 10.82 -5.18
CA LEU A 157 -11.33 9.42 -4.79
C LEU A 157 -12.78 9.11 -4.41
N THR A 158 -13.45 10.03 -3.70
CA THR A 158 -14.86 9.89 -3.33
C THR A 158 -15.80 9.88 -4.54
N THR A 159 -15.49 10.65 -5.58
CA THR A 159 -16.33 10.71 -6.80
C THR A 159 -16.26 9.40 -7.61
N ARG A 160 -15.08 8.75 -7.63
CA ARG A 160 -14.89 7.44 -8.29
C ARG A 160 -15.50 6.28 -7.50
N GLN A 161 -15.61 6.40 -6.18
CA GLN A 161 -16.26 5.40 -5.33
C GLN A 161 -17.77 5.30 -5.62
N VAL A 162 -18.43 6.42 -5.94
CA VAL A 162 -19.87 6.46 -6.28
C VAL A 162 -20.18 5.75 -7.60
N VAL A 163 -19.27 5.77 -8.58
CA VAL A 163 -19.48 5.13 -9.89
C VAL A 163 -19.21 3.61 -9.84
N ALA A 164 -18.37 3.13 -8.94
CA ALA A 164 -18.11 1.70 -8.77
C ALA A 164 -19.23 0.96 -8.00
N ASP A 165 -20.08 1.70 -7.28
CA ASP A 165 -21.20 1.20 -6.47
C ASP A 165 -22.59 1.46 -7.14
N ALA A 166 -22.62 1.99 -8.37
CA ALA A 166 -23.82 2.23 -9.19
C ALA A 166 -23.89 1.25 -10.36
#